data_AF-A0A927XKJ5-F1
#
_entry.id   AF-A0A927XKJ5-F1
#
_cell.length_a   1.000
_cell.length_b   1.000
_cell.length_c   1.000
_cell.angle_alpha   90.00
_cell.angle_beta   90.00
_cell.angle_gamma   90.00
#
_symmetry.space_group_name_H-M   'P 1'
#
loop_
_entity.id
_entity.type
_entity.pdbx_description
1 polymer ?
#
loop_
_entity_poly.entity_id
_entity_poly.type
_entity_poly.pdbx_seq_one_letter_code
_entity_poly.pdbx_strand_id
1 'polypeptide(L)'
;MKKTIFAVCISMVLAFSSVIALAQQAYVPEEEKFVSAKESVSLISYGEYGMAIKKLKLEKMYDEASLKKFIDKECREIYMGSVQTEVSVAWPEENMWKIAVPFEAPEDEAVGALVFVIAEGQFTEILFLRWGDVVESYEEADQAIWNVEYMPNYVIVEDW
;
A
#
# COMPACT_ATOMS: atom_id res chain seq x y z
N MET A 1 5.53 52.78 63.72
CA MET A 1 6.64 51.85 63.41
C MET A 1 6.08 50.61 62.75
N LYS A 2 6.83 50.10 61.77
CA LYS A 2 6.66 48.86 60.97
C LYS A 2 5.62 48.86 59.84
N LYS A 3 6.20 48.93 58.64
CA LYS A 3 5.65 48.76 57.29
C LYS A 3 5.54 47.27 56.99
N THR A 4 4.52 46.87 56.23
CA THR A 4 4.68 45.85 55.18
C THR A 4 3.59 46.02 54.12
N ILE A 5 4.04 46.36 52.92
CA ILE A 5 3.34 46.40 51.63
C ILE A 5 3.54 45.03 50.98
N PHE A 6 2.56 44.48 50.26
CA PHE A 6 2.71 43.63 49.05
C PHE A 6 1.28 43.32 48.54
N ALA A 7 0.71 44.11 47.62
CA ALA A 7 0.91 44.15 46.17
C ALA A 7 0.13 43.05 45.40
N VAL A 8 -0.73 43.55 44.53
CA VAL A 8 -1.68 42.91 43.60
C VAL A 8 -0.95 42.35 42.37
N CYS A 9 -1.36 41.18 41.86
CA CYS A 9 -1.22 40.73 40.45
C CYS A 9 -2.36 39.70 40.20
N ILE A 10 -3.54 40.05 39.68
CA ILE A 10 -3.91 40.31 38.27
C ILE A 10 -3.37 39.25 37.29
N SER A 11 -4.31 38.38 36.88
CA SER A 11 -4.47 37.68 35.60
C SER A 11 -3.22 37.27 34.79
N MET A 12 -3.02 35.96 34.65
CA MET A 12 -2.28 35.40 33.52
C MET A 12 -3.14 34.34 32.81
N VAL A 13 -3.92 34.85 31.86
CA VAL A 13 -4.14 34.29 30.51
C VAL A 13 -4.20 32.76 30.41
N LEU A 14 -5.43 32.24 30.44
CA LEU A 14 -5.78 30.97 29.81
C LEU A 14 -5.60 31.10 28.29
N ALA A 15 -4.37 31.01 27.82
CA ALA A 15 -4.05 30.67 26.44
C ALA A 15 -3.71 29.17 26.43
N PHE A 16 -4.72 28.33 26.66
CA PHE A 16 -4.65 26.97 26.14
C PHE A 16 -4.81 27.10 24.64
N SER A 17 -3.65 27.23 24.00
CA SER A 17 -3.40 26.90 22.61
C SER A 17 -4.39 25.85 22.15
N SER A 18 -5.30 26.26 21.27
CA SER A 18 -5.96 25.36 20.34
C SER A 18 -4.85 24.66 19.57
N VAL A 19 -4.42 23.51 20.07
CA VAL A 19 -3.73 22.51 19.28
C VAL A 19 -4.73 22.16 18.21
N ILE A 20 -4.64 22.84 17.07
CA ILE A 20 -5.21 22.36 15.82
C ILE A 20 -4.42 21.08 15.57
N ALA A 21 -4.86 19.99 16.19
CA ALA A 21 -4.63 18.66 15.67
C ALA A 21 -5.34 18.67 14.32
N LEU A 22 -4.63 19.14 13.29
CA LEU A 22 -4.88 18.69 11.94
C LEU A 22 -4.66 17.19 12.02
N ALA A 23 -5.74 16.47 12.31
CA ALA A 23 -5.86 15.08 11.96
C ALA A 23 -5.69 15.04 10.45
N GLN A 24 -4.44 14.94 10.01
CA GLN A 24 -4.12 14.58 8.65
C GLN A 24 -4.83 13.25 8.48
N GLN A 25 -5.95 13.25 7.76
CA GLN A 25 -6.70 12.03 7.49
C GLN A 25 -5.66 11.04 6.99
N ALA A 26 -5.47 9.96 7.73
CA ALA A 26 -4.59 8.88 7.31
C ALA A 26 -5.07 8.50 5.91
N TYR A 27 -4.22 8.73 4.92
CA TYR A 27 -4.54 8.37 3.54
C TYR A 27 -4.88 6.88 3.54
N VAL A 28 -5.96 6.49 2.88
CA VAL A 28 -6.33 5.08 2.66
C VAL A 28 -6.47 4.91 1.15
N PRO A 29 -5.87 3.88 0.54
CA PRO A 29 -5.97 3.63 -0.90
C PRO A 29 -7.43 3.50 -1.35
N GLU A 30 -7.81 4.32 -2.32
CA GLU A 30 -9.11 4.24 -2.98
C GLU A 30 -9.15 3.06 -3.96
N GLU A 31 -10.35 2.61 -4.35
CA GLU A 31 -10.55 1.50 -5.30
C GLU A 31 -9.74 1.66 -6.61
N GLU A 32 -9.63 2.89 -7.12
CA GLU A 32 -8.85 3.20 -8.33
C GLU A 32 -7.37 2.79 -8.21
N LYS A 33 -6.80 2.79 -6.99
CA LYS A 33 -5.43 2.33 -6.74
C LYS A 33 -5.29 0.83 -6.91
N PHE A 34 -6.25 0.06 -6.43
CA PHE A 34 -6.25 -1.39 -6.62
C PHE A 34 -6.41 -1.74 -8.10
N VAL A 35 -7.32 -1.06 -8.81
CA VAL A 35 -7.52 -1.23 -10.26
C VAL A 35 -6.23 -0.90 -11.02
N SER A 36 -5.60 0.24 -10.70
CA SER A 36 -4.36 0.66 -11.37
C SER A 36 -3.21 -0.32 -11.12
N ALA A 37 -3.07 -0.86 -9.91
CA ALA A 37 -2.08 -1.88 -9.58
C ALA A 37 -2.29 -3.16 -10.42
N LYS A 38 -3.51 -3.71 -10.42
CA LYS A 38 -3.87 -4.94 -11.17
C LYS A 38 -3.67 -4.80 -12.67
N GLU A 39 -4.14 -3.69 -13.25
CA GLU A 39 -3.92 -3.41 -14.66
C GLU A 39 -2.42 -3.28 -14.98
N SER A 40 -1.63 -2.70 -14.07
CA SER A 40 -0.19 -2.57 -14.27
C SER A 40 0.53 -3.91 -14.25
N VAL A 41 0.14 -4.85 -13.37
CA VAL A 41 0.63 -6.24 -13.42
C VAL A 41 0.32 -6.88 -14.77
N SER A 42 -0.92 -6.70 -15.26
CA SER A 42 -1.31 -7.22 -16.59
C SER A 42 -0.46 -6.62 -17.71
N LEU A 43 -0.30 -5.30 -17.74
CA LEU A 43 0.54 -4.61 -18.73
C LEU A 43 1.99 -5.09 -18.68
N ILE A 44 2.57 -5.24 -17.48
CA ILE A 44 3.94 -5.73 -17.31
C ILE A 44 4.06 -7.17 -17.81
N SER A 45 3.08 -8.05 -17.56
CA SER A 45 3.09 -9.43 -18.04
C SER A 45 3.11 -9.52 -19.57
N TYR A 46 2.52 -8.56 -20.27
CA TYR A 46 2.56 -8.44 -21.73
C TYR A 46 3.78 -7.67 -22.27
N GLY A 47 4.66 -7.19 -21.39
CA GLY A 47 5.83 -6.40 -21.77
C GLY A 47 5.54 -4.93 -22.09
N GLU A 48 4.34 -4.43 -21.75
CA GLU A 48 3.88 -3.06 -21.97
C GLU A 48 4.35 -2.12 -20.83
N TYR A 49 5.66 -2.08 -20.55
CA TYR A 49 6.22 -1.34 -19.41
C TYR A 49 5.90 0.15 -19.44
N GLY A 50 5.94 0.78 -20.61
CA GLY A 50 5.64 2.21 -20.75
C GLY A 50 4.19 2.55 -20.40
N MET A 51 3.26 1.65 -20.72
CA MET A 51 1.86 1.81 -20.34
C MET A 51 1.67 1.63 -18.84
N ALA A 52 2.35 0.65 -18.23
CA ALA A 52 2.32 0.44 -16.78
C ALA A 52 2.87 1.65 -16.02
N ILE A 53 4.00 2.21 -16.45
CA ILE A 53 4.60 3.41 -15.84
C ILE A 53 3.62 4.60 -15.91
N LYS A 54 2.99 4.84 -17.07
CA LYS A 54 1.98 5.90 -17.23
C LYS A 54 0.75 5.67 -16.36
N LYS A 55 0.26 4.43 -16.27
CA LYS A 55 -0.90 4.07 -15.44
C LYS A 55 -0.64 4.39 -13.97
N LEU A 56 0.56 4.09 -13.49
CA LEU A 56 0.98 4.36 -12.11
C LEU A 56 1.49 5.79 -11.89
N LYS A 57 1.62 6.60 -12.94
CA LYS A 57 2.21 7.95 -12.91
C LYS A 57 3.65 7.97 -12.37
N LEU A 58 4.44 6.96 -12.75
CA LEU A 58 5.81 6.75 -12.30
C LEU A 58 6.87 7.26 -13.29
N GLU A 59 6.51 8.09 -14.28
CA GLU A 59 7.39 8.49 -15.39
C GLU A 59 8.65 9.25 -14.94
N LYS A 60 8.63 9.83 -13.73
CA LYS A 60 9.79 10.51 -13.14
C LYS A 60 10.77 9.56 -12.44
N MET A 61 10.32 8.34 -12.14
CA MET A 61 11.07 7.36 -11.33
C MET A 61 11.55 6.19 -12.18
N TYR A 62 10.78 5.80 -13.19
CA TYR A 62 11.11 4.69 -14.07
C TYR A 62 11.05 5.12 -15.54
N ASP A 63 11.95 4.53 -16.32
CA ASP A 63 11.81 4.43 -17.76
C ASP A 63 11.51 2.97 -18.13
N GLU A 64 11.11 2.74 -19.38
CA GLU A 64 10.73 1.40 -19.83
C GLU A 64 11.87 0.38 -19.69
N ALA A 65 13.11 0.79 -19.93
CA ALA A 65 14.27 -0.09 -19.88
C ALA A 65 14.65 -0.45 -18.44
N SER A 66 14.53 0.50 -17.52
CA SER A 66 14.83 0.28 -16.10
C SER A 66 13.80 -0.65 -15.45
N LEU A 67 12.50 -0.42 -15.73
CA LEU A 67 11.44 -1.31 -15.25
C LEU A 67 11.59 -2.70 -15.87
N LYS A 68 11.79 -2.80 -17.19
CA LYS A 68 12.02 -4.10 -17.84
C LYS A 68 13.19 -4.85 -17.22
N LYS A 69 14.31 -4.16 -16.98
CA LYS A 69 15.51 -4.78 -16.38
C LYS A 69 15.24 -5.30 -14.97
N PHE A 70 14.45 -4.56 -14.17
CA PHE A 70 14.02 -5.01 -12.86
C PHE A 70 13.17 -6.28 -12.96
N ILE A 71 12.13 -6.28 -13.81
CA ILE A 71 11.23 -7.42 -13.99
C ILE A 71 11.99 -8.66 -14.54
N ASP A 72 12.86 -8.47 -15.53
CA ASP A 72 13.68 -9.55 -16.10
C ASP A 72 14.65 -10.19 -15.07
N LYS A 73 15.01 -9.45 -14.02
CA LYS A 73 15.96 -9.88 -12.99
C LYS A 73 15.26 -10.54 -11.81
N GLU A 74 14.22 -9.89 -11.29
CA GLU A 74 13.58 -10.27 -10.02
C GLU A 74 12.30 -11.09 -10.23
N CYS A 75 11.56 -10.87 -11.33
CA CYS A 75 10.16 -11.29 -11.48
C CYS A 75 9.89 -12.17 -12.71
N ARG A 76 10.86 -12.96 -13.20
CA ARG A 76 10.72 -13.68 -14.49
C ARG A 76 9.48 -14.56 -14.64
N GLU A 77 8.96 -15.05 -13.52
CA GLU A 77 7.75 -15.85 -13.45
C GLU A 77 6.48 -15.12 -13.92
N ILE A 78 6.48 -13.78 -13.93
CA ILE A 78 5.36 -12.99 -14.46
C ILE A 78 5.07 -13.28 -15.94
N TYR A 79 6.03 -13.87 -16.67
CA TYR A 79 5.87 -14.26 -18.08
C TYR A 79 5.49 -15.73 -18.27
N MET A 80 5.40 -16.53 -17.21
CA MET A 80 5.23 -17.98 -17.30
C MET A 80 3.76 -18.42 -17.49
N GLY A 81 2.81 -17.49 -17.41
CA GLY A 81 1.39 -17.77 -17.57
C GLY A 81 0.55 -16.50 -17.63
N SER A 82 -0.78 -16.67 -17.63
CA SER A 82 -1.70 -15.55 -17.43
C SER A 82 -1.70 -15.14 -15.97
N VAL A 83 -1.38 -13.87 -15.70
CA VAL A 83 -1.48 -13.31 -14.35
C VAL A 83 -2.93 -13.21 -13.89
N GLN A 84 -3.20 -13.51 -12.63
CA GLN A 84 -4.48 -13.24 -12.01
C GLN A 84 -4.66 -11.73 -11.81
N THR A 85 -5.91 -11.26 -11.85
CA THR A 85 -6.23 -9.82 -11.72
C THR A 85 -7.34 -9.54 -10.71
N GLU A 86 -7.74 -10.55 -9.94
CA GLU A 86 -8.89 -10.47 -9.03
C GLU A 86 -8.45 -10.17 -7.61
N VAL A 87 -7.42 -10.83 -7.12
CA VAL A 87 -6.94 -10.71 -5.75
C VAL A 87 -5.94 -9.57 -5.64
N SER A 88 -6.15 -8.72 -4.65
CA SER A 88 -5.14 -7.77 -4.18
C SER A 88 -5.44 -7.35 -2.75
N VAL A 89 -4.37 -7.09 -2.00
CA VAL A 89 -4.42 -6.65 -0.60
C VAL A 89 -3.59 -5.40 -0.43
N ALA A 90 -4.09 -4.47 0.37
CA ALA A 90 -3.37 -3.28 0.76
C ALA A 90 -3.19 -3.21 2.27
N TRP A 91 -2.04 -2.77 2.73
CA TRP A 91 -1.76 -2.58 4.15
C TRP A 91 -0.87 -1.36 4.36
N PRO A 92 -1.01 -0.66 5.50
CA PRO A 92 -0.09 0.40 5.86
C PRO A 92 1.22 -0.19 6.38
N GLU A 93 2.33 0.42 6.02
CA GLU A 93 3.63 0.18 6.63
C GLU A 93 4.28 1.54 6.88
N GLU A 94 4.61 1.81 8.15
CA GLU A 94 5.09 3.12 8.61
C GLU A 94 4.15 4.27 8.21
N ASN A 95 4.56 5.11 7.24
CA ASN A 95 3.80 6.26 6.72
C ASN A 95 3.33 6.05 5.28
N MET A 96 3.38 4.83 4.78
CA MET A 96 3.08 4.47 3.40
C MET A 96 2.04 3.36 3.35
N TRP A 97 1.45 3.18 2.18
CA TRP A 97 0.63 2.01 1.88
C TRP A 97 1.32 1.14 0.86
N LYS A 98 1.16 -0.17 1.01
CA LYS A 98 1.55 -1.15 0.01
C LYS A 98 0.28 -1.75 -0.59
N ILE A 99 0.30 -2.04 -1.88
CA ILE A 99 -0.71 -2.88 -2.55
C ILE A 99 0.02 -4.05 -3.19
N ALA A 100 -0.25 -5.27 -2.74
CA ALA A 100 0.24 -6.48 -3.40
C ALA A 100 -0.78 -7.04 -4.37
N VAL A 101 -0.29 -7.45 -5.53
CA VAL A 101 -1.04 -8.20 -6.54
C VAL A 101 -0.24 -9.47 -6.85
N PRO A 102 -0.69 -10.66 -6.39
CA PRO A 102 -0.02 -11.90 -6.70
C PRO A 102 -0.17 -12.25 -8.18
N PHE A 103 0.75 -13.04 -8.73
CA PHE A 103 0.68 -13.47 -10.14
C PHE A 103 -0.32 -14.59 -10.36
N GLU A 104 -0.55 -15.42 -9.34
CA GLU A 104 -1.48 -16.54 -9.35
C GLU A 104 -2.36 -16.50 -8.11
N ALA A 105 -3.31 -17.43 -7.99
CA ALA A 105 -4.06 -17.59 -6.75
C ALA A 105 -3.07 -17.78 -5.58
N PRO A 106 -3.17 -16.99 -4.50
CA PRO A 106 -2.19 -17.00 -3.42
C PRO A 106 -2.39 -18.20 -2.46
N GLU A 107 -2.30 -19.41 -3.00
CA GLU A 107 -2.43 -20.68 -2.28
C GLU A 107 -1.11 -21.17 -1.67
N ASP A 108 0.02 -20.66 -2.19
CA ASP A 108 1.38 -21.04 -1.81
C ASP A 108 2.18 -19.77 -1.48
N GLU A 109 2.96 -19.81 -0.40
CA GLU A 109 3.86 -18.74 0.01
C GLU A 109 4.88 -18.38 -1.08
N ALA A 110 5.22 -19.32 -1.95
CA ALA A 110 6.14 -19.13 -3.05
C ALA A 110 5.55 -18.31 -4.22
N VAL A 111 4.24 -18.02 -4.25
CA VAL A 111 3.64 -17.20 -5.32
C VAL A 111 4.29 -15.81 -5.32
N GLY A 112 4.80 -15.34 -6.45
CA GLY A 112 5.32 -13.98 -6.56
C GLY A 112 4.20 -12.95 -6.64
N ALA A 113 4.49 -11.78 -6.10
CA ALA A 113 3.63 -10.62 -6.19
C ALA A 113 4.44 -9.38 -6.56
N LEU A 114 3.83 -8.52 -7.39
CA LEU A 114 4.27 -7.13 -7.47
C LEU A 114 3.60 -6.34 -6.35
N VAL A 115 4.42 -5.56 -5.64
CA VAL A 115 3.98 -4.71 -4.54
C VAL A 115 4.21 -3.26 -4.90
N PHE A 116 3.14 -2.48 -4.90
CA PHE A 116 3.14 -1.08 -5.28
C PHE A 116 3.10 -0.23 -4.02
N VAL A 117 4.12 0.61 -3.83
CA VAL A 117 4.20 1.53 -2.68
C VAL A 117 3.49 2.83 -3.02
N ILE A 118 2.69 3.32 -2.07
CA ILE A 118 1.94 4.57 -2.14
C ILE A 118 2.34 5.46 -0.97
N ALA A 119 2.89 6.63 -1.29
CA ALA A 119 3.15 7.70 -0.32
C ALA A 119 2.35 8.94 -0.72
N GLU A 120 1.72 9.60 0.26
CA GLU A 120 0.92 10.82 0.03
C GLU A 120 -0.16 10.65 -1.08
N GLY A 121 -0.68 9.43 -1.23
CA GLY A 121 -1.67 9.07 -2.23
C GLY A 121 -1.18 8.92 -3.67
N GLN A 122 0.14 8.93 -3.90
CA GLN A 122 0.74 8.64 -5.21
C GLN A 122 1.57 7.37 -5.16
N PHE A 123 1.60 6.61 -6.26
CA PHE A 123 2.53 5.50 -6.38
C PHE A 123 3.95 6.04 -6.41
N THR A 124 4.87 5.37 -5.72
CA THR A 124 6.28 5.79 -5.62
C THR A 124 7.26 4.70 -6.00
N GLU A 125 6.87 3.43 -5.86
CA GLU A 125 7.81 2.33 -6.07
C GLU A 125 7.08 1.04 -6.47
N ILE A 126 7.81 0.18 -7.18
CA ILE A 126 7.41 -1.19 -7.50
C ILE A 126 8.44 -2.14 -6.91
N LEU A 127 7.98 -3.07 -6.09
CA LEU A 127 8.76 -4.11 -5.44
C LEU A 127 8.30 -5.49 -5.91
N PHE A 128 9.13 -6.49 -5.65
CA PHE A 128 8.79 -7.90 -5.80
C PHE A 128 8.94 -8.58 -4.46
N LEU A 129 7.91 -9.30 -4.05
CA LEU A 129 7.91 -10.12 -2.84
C LEU A 129 7.30 -11.48 -3.13
N ARG A 130 7.66 -12.47 -2.32
CA ARG A 130 6.93 -13.74 -2.25
C ARG A 130 5.68 -13.53 -1.41
N TRP A 131 4.65 -14.32 -1.68
CA TRP A 131 3.37 -14.17 -1.00
C TRP A 131 3.48 -14.43 0.50
N GLY A 132 4.35 -15.34 0.93
CA GLY A 132 4.68 -15.52 2.35
C GLY A 132 5.17 -14.22 3.02
N ASP A 133 6.06 -13.48 2.35
CA ASP A 133 6.56 -12.19 2.86
C ASP A 133 5.46 -11.10 2.86
N VAL A 134 4.53 -11.17 1.89
CA VAL A 134 3.35 -10.28 1.85
C VAL A 134 2.44 -10.56 3.05
N VAL A 135 2.19 -11.84 3.35
CA VAL A 135 1.38 -12.29 4.49
C VAL A 135 2.00 -11.82 5.80
N GLU A 136 3.28 -12.11 6.01
CA GLU A 136 4.01 -11.66 7.20
C GLU A 136 3.89 -10.13 7.38
N SER A 137 4.07 -9.38 6.28
CA SER A 137 4.02 -7.91 6.33
C SER A 137 2.63 -7.34 6.64
N TYR A 138 1.55 -7.89 6.08
CA TYR A 138 0.20 -7.36 6.37
C TYR A 138 -0.38 -7.88 7.69
N GLU A 139 0.07 -9.03 8.20
CA GLU A 139 -0.34 -9.55 9.51
C GLU A 139 0.30 -8.76 10.67
N GLU A 140 1.48 -8.19 10.46
CA GLU A 140 2.11 -7.25 11.40
C GLU A 140 1.49 -5.85 11.36
N ALA A 141 0.77 -5.52 10.29
CA ALA A 141 0.15 -4.21 10.11
C ALA A 141 -1.13 -4.06 10.93
N ASP A 142 -1.46 -2.81 11.29
CA ASP A 142 -2.69 -2.49 12.05
C ASP A 142 -3.98 -2.88 11.29
N GLN A 143 -3.92 -2.97 9.95
CA GLN A 143 -5.04 -3.34 9.11
C GLN A 143 -4.60 -3.84 7.74
N ALA A 144 -5.42 -4.70 7.14
CA ALA A 144 -5.32 -5.10 5.74
C ALA A 144 -6.68 -4.87 5.04
N ILE A 145 -6.64 -4.27 3.85
CA ILE A 145 -7.81 -4.00 3.01
C ILE A 145 -7.72 -4.86 1.76
N TRP A 146 -8.66 -5.78 1.63
CA TRP A 146 -8.78 -6.63 0.45
C TRP A 146 -9.73 -5.99 -0.55
N ASN A 147 -9.31 -5.89 -1.81
CA ASN A 147 -10.23 -5.51 -2.88
C ASN A 147 -11.10 -6.71 -3.30
N VAL A 148 -10.50 -7.89 -3.36
CA VAL A 148 -11.19 -9.18 -3.37
C VAL A 148 -10.36 -10.09 -2.47
N GLU A 149 -10.96 -10.57 -1.38
CA GLU A 149 -10.32 -11.50 -0.47
C GLU A 149 -10.23 -12.88 -1.13
N TYR A 150 -9.04 -13.48 -1.08
CA TYR A 150 -8.89 -14.86 -1.55
C TYR A 150 -9.37 -15.81 -0.44
N MET A 151 -10.47 -16.51 -0.71
CA MET A 151 -10.99 -17.56 0.17
C MET A 151 -10.82 -18.93 -0.52
N PRO A 152 -9.75 -19.71 -0.19
CA PRO A 152 -9.59 -21.05 -0.74
C PRO A 152 -10.75 -21.92 -0.23
N ASN A 153 -11.69 -22.25 -1.14
CA ASN A 153 -12.83 -23.15 -0.94
C ASN A 153 -13.39 -23.22 0.49
N TYR A 154 -14.40 -22.40 0.79
CA TYR A 154 -15.29 -22.76 1.89
C TYR A 154 -15.97 -24.10 1.53
N VAL A 155 -15.77 -25.11 2.36
CA VAL A 155 -16.73 -26.20 2.45
C VAL A 155 -18.03 -25.54 2.90
N ILE A 156 -19.00 -25.41 1.99
CA ILE A 156 -20.39 -25.18 2.40
C ILE A 156 -20.78 -26.46 3.14
N VAL A 157 -20.68 -26.44 4.47
CA VAL A 157 -21.38 -27.44 5.27
C VAL A 157 -22.85 -27.06 5.16
N GLU A 158 -23.52 -27.57 4.14
CA GLU A 158 -24.98 -27.63 4.17
C GLU A 158 -25.32 -28.55 5.35
N ASP A 159 -25.74 -27.96 6.47
CA ASP A 159 -26.43 -28.70 7.52
C ASP A 159 -27.77 -29.19 6.93
N TRP A 160 -27.84 -30.49 6.61
CA TRP A 160 -29.10 -31.21 6.36
C TRP A 160 -29.51 -32.03 7.58
#